data_AF-A0A2N2HNW8-F1
#
_entry.id   AF-A0A2N2HNW8-F1
#
_cell.length_a   1.000
_cell.length_b   1.000
_cell.length_c   1.000
_cell.angle_alpha   90.00
_cell.angle_beta   90.00
_cell.angle_gamma   90.00
#
_symmetry.space_group_name_H-M   'P 1'
#
loop_
_entity.id
_entity.type
_entity.pdbx_description
1 polymer ?
#
loop_
_entity_poly.entity_id
_entity_poly.type
_entity_poly.pdbx_seq_one_letter_code
_entity_poly.pdbx_strand_id
1 'polypeptide(L)'
;MPLHGRESLHLPRGDAEPGRPAPPLQPGGLPDRRPLPRAARCSQDHEYPPAVPAGPVSLSHGHPGTGDHRVAGTFAPRVGCAGLFAQRPDRPGTGPVRRAGASGTGAGFCGSGRPRREAAGGRGRDAVTDCLLWVGAVYAAASVNFAILVLSILKKGDPRNRFSGNAGTTNVYRMAGPFWAVAVLLLDVGRAVAVAVLGTMFLPMAQVPWLGLALVAGNRYPCFHGFRGGKGVAAYLGFAGALAPWAAALAAALWVAVFALVRVPFVASFFMIAALATGEGLAAGGSAGPAFAVTATVILILAGHWRNIRDIGKGHKAEVSTIESETGKTGPEAG
;
A
#
# COMPACT_ATOMS: atom_id res chain seq x y z
N MET A 1 -37.47 -3.99 84.33
CA MET A 1 -36.85 -2.69 84.04
C MET A 1 -37.93 -1.75 83.53
N PRO A 2 -37.95 -0.48 83.96
CA PRO A 2 -39.09 0.44 83.91
C PRO A 2 -39.13 1.19 82.55
N LEU A 3 -40.06 2.05 82.13
CA LEU A 3 -41.42 2.52 82.46
C LEU A 3 -41.76 3.56 81.36
N HIS A 4 -43.04 3.75 81.05
CA HIS A 4 -43.67 4.97 80.45
C HIS A 4 -43.35 5.26 78.96
N GLY A 5 -44.31 5.59 78.08
CA GLY A 5 -45.64 6.18 78.25
C GLY A 5 -45.63 7.63 77.77
N ARG A 6 -46.67 8.00 76.99
CA ARG A 6 -47.06 9.34 76.45
C ARG A 6 -46.48 9.71 75.08
N GLU A 7 -47.10 10.52 74.22
CA GLU A 7 -48.46 11.05 74.01
C GLU A 7 -48.38 11.69 72.61
N SER A 8 -49.50 11.74 71.92
CA SER A 8 -49.74 12.35 70.61
C SER A 8 -49.48 13.86 70.58
N LEU A 9 -48.97 14.41 69.45
CA LEU A 9 -49.25 15.80 69.09
C LEU A 9 -49.31 16.03 67.57
N HIS A 10 -50.41 16.65 67.17
CA HIS A 10 -50.86 17.09 65.86
C HIS A 10 -50.23 18.47 65.57
N LEU A 11 -49.68 18.75 64.38
CA LEU A 11 -49.63 20.12 63.82
C LEU A 11 -49.61 20.12 62.28
N PRO A 12 -50.24 21.11 61.61
CA PRO A 12 -50.60 21.07 60.20
C PRO A 12 -49.72 21.94 59.27
N ARG A 13 -50.04 21.81 57.97
CA ARG A 13 -49.58 22.50 56.75
C ARG A 13 -49.25 23.99 56.89
N GLY A 14 -48.20 24.41 56.18
CA GLY A 14 -47.99 25.79 55.73
C GLY A 14 -47.73 25.77 54.23
N ASP A 15 -48.76 26.14 53.47
CA ASP A 15 -48.77 26.20 52.01
C ASP A 15 -47.96 27.39 51.48
N ALA A 16 -47.42 27.19 50.28
CA ALA A 16 -46.68 28.17 49.50
C ALA A 16 -47.60 29.29 48.99
N GLU A 17 -47.17 30.55 49.13
CA GLU A 17 -47.71 31.67 48.37
C GLU A 17 -46.72 32.13 47.29
N PRO A 18 -47.17 32.29 46.02
CA PRO A 18 -46.37 32.84 44.93
C PRO A 18 -46.63 34.35 44.75
N GLY A 19 -45.57 35.18 44.67
CA GLY A 19 -45.75 36.54 44.11
C GLY A 19 -44.88 37.68 44.62
N ARG A 20 -43.55 37.61 44.51
CA ARG A 20 -42.73 38.84 44.49
C ARG A 20 -41.64 38.82 43.40
N PRO A 21 -41.54 39.88 42.57
CA PRO A 21 -40.49 40.00 41.57
C PRO A 21 -39.14 40.38 42.20
N ALA A 22 -38.05 39.82 41.68
CA ALA A 22 -36.69 40.10 42.10
C ALA A 22 -36.24 41.51 41.64
N PRO A 23 -35.49 42.27 42.46
CA PRO A 23 -34.96 43.59 42.10
C PRO A 23 -33.71 43.49 41.19
N PRO A 24 -33.44 44.52 40.35
CA PRO A 24 -32.36 44.50 39.36
C PRO A 24 -31.00 44.89 39.98
N LEU A 25 -29.92 44.23 39.55
CA LEU A 25 -28.54 44.62 39.85
C LEU A 25 -27.85 45.16 38.58
N GLN A 26 -27.35 46.40 38.70
CA GLN A 26 -26.61 47.16 37.70
C GLN A 26 -25.10 46.82 37.66
N PRO A 27 -24.36 47.25 36.61
CA PRO A 27 -23.02 46.77 36.28
C PRO A 27 -21.88 47.66 36.79
N GLY A 28 -20.72 47.06 37.05
CA GLY A 28 -19.44 47.73 37.33
C GLY A 28 -18.49 46.73 37.99
N GLY A 29 -17.18 46.66 37.75
CA GLY A 29 -16.23 47.42 36.94
C GLY A 29 -14.88 46.72 37.14
N LEU A 30 -14.01 46.76 36.12
CA LEU A 30 -12.66 46.19 36.16
C LEU A 30 -11.76 46.97 37.14
N PRO A 31 -10.72 46.32 37.72
CA PRO A 31 -9.43 47.00 37.77
C PRO A 31 -8.25 46.13 37.29
N ASP A 32 -7.27 46.83 36.69
CA ASP A 32 -6.03 46.37 36.07
C ASP A 32 -4.82 46.60 37.01
N ARG A 33 -3.78 45.76 36.85
CA ARG A 33 -2.32 45.95 37.09
C ARG A 33 -1.60 45.56 38.40
N ARG A 34 -0.60 44.67 38.16
CA ARG A 34 0.84 44.61 38.62
C ARG A 34 1.20 43.74 39.88
N PRO A 35 2.47 43.30 40.08
CA PRO A 35 3.27 42.35 39.27
C PRO A 35 4.12 41.31 40.08
N LEU A 36 4.55 40.20 39.44
CA LEU A 36 5.77 39.35 39.71
C LEU A 36 5.81 38.45 40.99
N PRO A 37 6.48 37.26 40.99
CA PRO A 37 7.93 37.10 40.74
C PRO A 37 8.40 35.94 39.85
N ARG A 38 9.60 36.16 39.27
CA ARG A 38 10.50 35.18 38.66
C ARG A 38 11.11 34.27 39.73
N ALA A 39 11.25 32.98 39.38
CA ALA A 39 12.48 32.16 39.47
C ALA A 39 12.23 30.75 40.01
N ALA A 40 12.30 29.76 39.11
CA ALA A 40 12.95 28.48 39.39
C ALA A 40 13.57 27.98 38.09
N ARG A 41 14.91 28.04 38.05
CA ARG A 41 15.76 27.42 37.03
C ARG A 41 15.61 25.90 37.12
N CYS A 42 15.49 25.23 35.99
CA CYS A 42 15.99 23.87 35.85
C CYS A 42 16.73 23.78 34.52
N SER A 43 18.05 23.65 34.64
CA SER A 43 19.06 23.44 33.62
C SER A 43 18.95 22.03 33.04
N GLN A 44 18.80 21.90 31.72
CA GLN A 44 19.39 20.79 30.97
C GLN A 44 19.77 21.29 29.58
N ASP A 45 21.07 21.39 29.37
CA ASP A 45 21.73 21.70 28.12
C ASP A 45 21.62 20.50 27.17
N HIS A 46 21.08 20.72 25.96
CA HIS A 46 21.27 19.81 24.84
C HIS A 46 22.10 20.50 23.77
N GLU A 47 23.39 20.19 23.82
CA GLU A 47 24.41 20.54 22.85
C GLU A 47 24.03 19.99 21.45
N TYR A 48 23.96 20.88 20.46
CA TYR A 48 23.93 20.53 19.04
C TYR A 48 25.32 20.04 18.61
N PRO A 49 25.47 18.95 17.82
CA PRO A 49 26.75 18.65 17.21
C PRO A 49 27.06 19.64 16.08
N PRO A 50 28.31 20.14 15.98
CA PRO A 50 28.70 21.07 14.93
C PRO A 50 28.88 20.39 13.57
N ALA A 51 28.65 21.17 12.52
CA ALA A 51 28.87 20.83 11.12
C ALA A 51 30.34 20.48 10.84
N VAL A 52 30.56 19.40 10.09
CA VAL A 52 31.89 18.97 9.62
C VAL A 52 32.23 19.73 8.32
N PRO A 53 33.39 20.40 8.21
CA PRO A 53 33.81 21.04 6.98
C PRO A 53 34.45 20.04 6.00
N ALA A 54 34.17 20.23 4.72
CA ALA A 54 34.85 19.55 3.61
C ALA A 54 36.26 20.13 3.40
N GLY A 55 37.26 19.25 3.31
CA GLY A 55 38.64 19.57 2.92
C GLY A 55 39.21 18.50 1.98
N PRO A 56 40.18 18.85 1.11
CA PRO A 56 40.52 18.07 -0.08
C PRO A 56 41.53 16.95 0.25
N VAL A 57 41.40 15.81 -0.42
CA VAL A 57 42.43 14.76 -0.41
C VAL A 57 42.91 14.53 -1.84
N SER A 58 44.18 14.82 -2.05
CA SER A 58 44.91 14.62 -3.30
C SER A 58 45.88 13.44 -3.12
N LEU A 59 45.92 12.58 -4.14
CA LEU A 59 46.98 11.67 -4.61
C LEU A 59 47.59 10.61 -3.68
N SER A 60 47.46 9.35 -4.10
CA SER A 60 48.64 8.50 -4.36
C SER A 60 48.31 7.34 -5.30
N HIS A 61 49.21 7.09 -6.25
CA HIS A 61 49.19 6.03 -7.25
C HIS A 61 49.48 4.65 -6.65
N GLY A 62 48.83 3.62 -7.17
CA GLY A 62 49.18 2.22 -6.91
C GLY A 62 48.68 1.30 -8.03
N HIS A 63 49.60 0.90 -8.91
CA HIS A 63 49.43 -0.18 -9.89
C HIS A 63 49.33 -1.54 -9.17
N PRO A 64 48.66 -2.55 -9.74
CA PRO A 64 49.37 -3.63 -10.44
C PRO A 64 48.64 -4.03 -11.74
N GLY A 65 49.21 -4.65 -12.75
CA GLY A 65 50.30 -5.64 -12.77
C GLY A 65 49.72 -6.96 -13.27
N THR A 66 49.81 -7.16 -14.58
CA THR A 66 49.51 -8.40 -15.31
C THR A 66 50.34 -9.58 -14.80
N GLY A 67 49.75 -10.77 -14.70
CA GLY A 67 50.48 -11.99 -14.33
C GLY A 67 49.65 -13.25 -14.55
N ASP A 68 49.79 -13.80 -15.75
CA ASP A 68 49.36 -15.14 -16.16
C ASP A 68 50.33 -16.17 -15.56
N HIS A 69 49.86 -17.15 -14.77
CA HIS A 69 50.61 -18.38 -14.51
C HIS A 69 49.71 -19.60 -14.29
N ARG A 70 50.07 -20.61 -15.06
CA ARG A 70 49.55 -21.97 -15.19
C ARG A 70 50.13 -22.91 -14.10
N VAL A 71 49.33 -23.94 -13.77
CA VAL A 71 49.70 -25.36 -13.53
C VAL A 71 50.03 -25.85 -12.11
N ALA A 72 49.48 -27.06 -11.86
CA ALA A 72 49.73 -28.08 -10.83
C ALA A 72 49.15 -27.81 -9.43
N GLY A 73 48.46 -28.73 -8.76
CA GLY A 73 48.23 -30.16 -8.98
C GLY A 73 48.05 -30.83 -7.62
N THR A 74 47.06 -31.73 -7.51
CA THR A 74 46.95 -32.84 -6.53
C THR A 74 46.97 -32.56 -5.02
N PHE A 75 45.86 -32.91 -4.33
CA PHE A 75 45.85 -34.04 -3.39
C PHE A 75 44.42 -34.40 -2.97
N ALA A 76 44.08 -35.69 -3.11
CA ALA A 76 42.93 -36.33 -2.48
C ALA A 76 43.44 -37.39 -1.50
N PRO A 77 42.68 -37.76 -0.47
CA PRO A 77 42.82 -39.07 0.16
C PRO A 77 41.59 -39.96 -0.10
N ARG A 78 41.88 -41.20 -0.49
CA ARG A 78 40.97 -42.35 -0.52
C ARG A 78 41.10 -43.12 0.79
N VAL A 79 39.99 -43.67 1.29
CA VAL A 79 39.96 -44.93 2.04
C VAL A 79 38.93 -45.83 1.36
N GLY A 80 39.33 -47.06 1.04
CA GLY A 80 38.49 -48.04 0.35
C GLY A 80 38.14 -49.25 1.23
N CYS A 81 37.38 -50.18 0.67
CA CYS A 81 37.45 -51.61 0.97
C CYS A 81 36.73 -52.47 -0.09
N ALA A 82 37.43 -53.54 -0.52
CA ALA A 82 37.03 -54.85 -1.10
C ALA A 82 36.02 -54.88 -2.27
N GLY A 83 36.27 -55.49 -3.43
CA GLY A 83 36.80 -56.83 -3.81
C GLY A 83 35.70 -57.46 -4.71
N LEU A 84 35.88 -58.19 -5.82
CA LEU A 84 36.88 -59.16 -6.28
C LEU A 84 36.43 -59.67 -7.69
N PHE A 85 37.38 -60.03 -8.58
CA PHE A 85 37.28 -60.85 -9.84
C PHE A 85 36.39 -60.32 -11.00
N ALA A 86 36.72 -60.39 -12.30
CA ALA A 86 37.88 -60.84 -13.06
C ALA A 86 37.81 -60.33 -14.52
N GLN A 87 39.00 -60.00 -15.07
CA GLN A 87 39.53 -60.20 -16.45
C GLN A 87 38.59 -60.90 -17.47
N ARG A 88 38.41 -60.51 -18.76
CA ARG A 88 39.31 -59.97 -19.82
C ARG A 88 38.48 -59.41 -21.03
N PRO A 89 39.13 -58.77 -22.04
CA PRO A 89 38.50 -57.91 -23.07
C PRO A 89 38.31 -58.62 -24.42
N ASP A 90 37.48 -58.06 -25.32
CA ASP A 90 37.72 -58.16 -26.77
C ASP A 90 37.02 -57.06 -27.61
N ARG A 91 37.59 -56.85 -28.79
CA ARG A 91 37.63 -55.65 -29.67
C ARG A 91 36.46 -55.51 -30.68
N PRO A 92 36.41 -54.44 -31.50
CA PRO A 92 35.19 -53.90 -32.12
C PRO A 92 34.87 -54.48 -33.50
N GLY A 93 33.57 -54.51 -33.84
CA GLY A 93 33.05 -54.86 -35.16
C GLY A 93 32.62 -53.64 -35.96
N THR A 94 33.24 -53.47 -37.12
CA THR A 94 32.89 -52.54 -38.19
C THR A 94 31.77 -53.10 -39.07
N GLY A 95 30.88 -52.23 -39.58
CA GLY A 95 29.88 -52.60 -40.58
C GLY A 95 29.20 -51.36 -41.20
N PRO A 96 29.14 -51.23 -42.55
CA PRO A 96 28.72 -50.01 -43.22
C PRO A 96 27.20 -49.97 -43.44
N VAL A 97 26.56 -48.84 -43.11
CA VAL A 97 25.13 -48.62 -43.44
C VAL A 97 25.02 -48.01 -44.84
N ARG A 98 24.36 -48.76 -45.72
CA ARG A 98 24.01 -48.44 -47.10
C ARG A 98 23.12 -47.19 -47.20
N ARG A 99 23.42 -46.34 -48.19
CA ARG A 99 22.49 -45.37 -48.78
C ARG A 99 21.42 -46.11 -49.58
N ALA A 100 20.16 -45.80 -49.32
CA ALA A 100 19.05 -46.02 -50.23
C ALA A 100 18.28 -44.70 -50.36
N GLY A 101 18.09 -44.26 -51.60
CA GLY A 101 17.32 -43.08 -51.93
C GLY A 101 15.82 -43.31 -51.76
N ALA A 102 15.13 -42.26 -51.36
CA ALA A 102 13.69 -42.12 -51.58
C ALA A 102 13.45 -40.71 -52.13
N SER A 103 13.07 -40.67 -53.40
CA SER A 103 12.39 -39.58 -54.07
C SER A 103 11.05 -39.30 -53.40
N GLY A 104 10.75 -38.04 -53.11
CA GLY A 104 9.46 -37.64 -52.55
C GLY A 104 9.29 -36.13 -52.47
N THR A 105 8.73 -35.56 -53.54
CA THR A 105 7.72 -34.48 -53.54
C THR A 105 8.00 -33.13 -52.86
N GLY A 106 7.86 -32.06 -53.65
CA GLY A 106 7.33 -30.79 -53.17
C GLY A 106 8.31 -29.62 -53.16
N ALA A 107 8.52 -29.02 -54.33
CA ALA A 107 9.23 -27.77 -54.48
C ALA A 107 8.55 -26.62 -53.71
N GLY A 108 9.37 -25.71 -53.21
CA GLY A 108 9.03 -24.67 -52.26
C GLY A 108 7.94 -23.69 -52.72
N PHE A 109 7.08 -23.35 -51.77
CA PHE A 109 6.43 -22.05 -51.74
C PHE A 109 6.89 -21.33 -50.47
N CYS A 110 8.01 -20.63 -50.59
CA CYS A 110 8.55 -19.75 -49.56
C CYS A 110 7.68 -18.49 -49.52
N GLY A 111 6.57 -18.57 -48.79
CA GLY A 111 5.73 -17.42 -48.46
C GLY A 111 6.47 -16.51 -47.50
N SER A 112 7.29 -15.61 -48.05
CA SER A 112 7.88 -14.49 -47.32
C SER A 112 6.77 -13.53 -46.87
N GLY A 113 6.16 -13.84 -45.73
CA GLY A 113 5.35 -12.89 -44.98
C GLY A 113 6.23 -11.72 -44.55
N ARG A 114 6.30 -10.68 -45.39
CA ARG A 114 6.92 -9.41 -45.01
C ARG A 114 6.20 -8.92 -43.75
N PRO A 115 6.89 -8.64 -42.63
CA PRO A 115 6.24 -7.93 -41.55
C PRO A 115 5.80 -6.59 -42.11
N ARG A 116 4.49 -6.34 -42.03
CA ARG A 116 3.88 -5.04 -42.33
C ARG A 116 4.58 -4.03 -41.43
N ARG A 117 5.59 -3.32 -41.98
CA ARG A 117 6.16 -2.13 -41.34
C ARG A 117 5.03 -1.12 -41.28
N GLU A 118 4.42 -1.02 -40.11
CA GLU A 118 3.54 0.09 -39.79
C GLU A 118 4.33 1.38 -39.99
N ALA A 119 3.90 2.14 -40.99
CA ALA A 119 4.33 3.50 -41.19
C ALA A 119 3.71 4.34 -40.07
N ALA A 120 4.51 4.62 -39.03
CA ALA A 120 4.24 5.70 -38.10
C ALA A 120 5.34 6.74 -38.26
N GLY A 121 5.14 7.65 -39.22
CA GLY A 121 5.88 8.89 -39.30
C GLY A 121 5.51 9.77 -38.10
N GLY A 122 6.45 9.95 -37.19
CA GLY A 122 6.32 10.84 -36.04
C GLY A 122 7.63 10.76 -35.26
N ARG A 123 8.31 11.90 -35.09
CA ARG A 123 9.57 12.11 -34.35
C ARG A 123 9.81 11.01 -33.30
N GLY A 124 10.77 10.13 -33.57
CA GLY A 124 11.04 8.94 -32.78
C GLY A 124 11.36 9.27 -31.33
N ARG A 125 10.35 9.17 -30.47
CA ARG A 125 10.55 9.11 -29.02
C ARG A 125 11.01 7.70 -28.70
N ASP A 126 12.04 7.57 -27.88
CA ASP A 126 12.48 6.29 -27.38
C ASP A 126 11.47 5.74 -26.37
N ALA A 127 11.36 4.40 -26.29
CA ALA A 127 10.37 3.73 -25.45
C ALA A 127 10.47 4.08 -23.96
N VAL A 128 11.63 4.55 -23.50
CA VAL A 128 11.82 5.01 -22.12
C VAL A 128 11.14 6.37 -21.92
N THR A 129 11.31 7.31 -22.85
CA THR A 129 10.62 8.60 -22.80
C THR A 129 9.11 8.44 -22.80
N ASP A 130 8.56 7.57 -23.66
CA ASP A 130 7.12 7.30 -23.67
C ASP A 130 6.64 6.71 -22.33
N CYS A 131 7.37 5.76 -21.76
CA CYS A 131 7.08 5.20 -20.43
C CYS A 131 7.07 6.29 -19.34
N LEU A 132 8.07 7.18 -19.32
CA LEU A 132 8.15 8.26 -18.33
C LEU A 132 6.99 9.26 -18.46
N LEU A 133 6.57 9.58 -19.69
CA LEU A 133 5.40 10.43 -19.92
C LEU A 133 4.12 9.78 -19.40
N TRP A 134 3.92 8.49 -19.65
CA TRP A 134 2.79 7.74 -19.12
C TRP A 134 2.82 7.67 -17.59
N VAL A 135 3.98 7.40 -16.98
CA VAL A 135 4.16 7.40 -15.53
C VAL A 135 3.77 8.75 -14.92
N GLY A 136 4.24 9.86 -15.52
CA GLY A 136 3.88 11.21 -15.07
C GLY A 136 2.39 11.51 -15.22
N ALA A 137 1.79 11.15 -16.35
CA ALA A 137 0.36 11.33 -16.60
C ALA A 137 -0.50 10.52 -15.62
N VAL A 138 -0.13 9.26 -15.37
CA VAL A 138 -0.81 8.39 -14.41
C VAL A 138 -0.68 8.93 -13.00
N TYR A 139 0.49 9.38 -12.57
CA TYR A 139 0.67 10.00 -11.25
C TYR A 139 -0.20 11.24 -11.07
N ALA A 140 -0.27 12.11 -12.08
CA ALA A 140 -1.14 13.29 -12.06
C ALA A 140 -2.62 12.91 -11.99
N ALA A 141 -3.08 11.99 -12.83
CA ALA A 141 -4.46 11.49 -12.80
C ALA A 141 -4.80 10.81 -11.46
N ALA A 142 -3.86 10.07 -10.88
CA ALA A 142 -3.98 9.41 -9.59
C ALA A 142 -4.02 10.40 -8.41
N SER A 143 -3.39 11.57 -8.56
CA SER A 143 -3.34 12.64 -7.56
C SER A 143 -4.69 13.31 -7.33
N VAL A 144 -5.68 13.06 -8.18
CA VAL A 144 -7.08 13.42 -7.92
C VAL A 144 -7.69 12.37 -6.97
N ASN A 145 -7.73 12.66 -5.67
CA ASN A 145 -8.27 11.72 -4.69
C ASN A 145 -9.80 11.82 -4.63
N PHE A 146 -10.50 10.77 -5.10
CA PHE A 146 -11.96 10.75 -5.18
C PHE A 146 -12.64 10.82 -3.80
N ALA A 147 -12.03 10.26 -2.74
CA ALA A 147 -12.59 10.34 -1.39
C ALA A 147 -12.65 11.81 -0.90
N ILE A 148 -11.59 12.59 -1.12
CA ILE A 148 -11.56 14.01 -0.76
C ILE A 148 -12.55 14.79 -1.61
N LEU A 149 -12.57 14.54 -2.93
CA LEU A 149 -13.46 15.23 -3.86
C LEU A 149 -14.93 15.01 -3.52
N VAL A 150 -15.36 13.74 -3.36
CA VAL A 150 -16.75 13.39 -3.06
C VAL A 150 -17.18 13.99 -1.71
N LEU A 151 -16.37 13.86 -0.66
CA LEU A 151 -16.72 14.42 0.65
C LEU A 151 -16.77 15.96 0.66
N SER A 152 -15.91 16.60 -0.14
CA SER A 152 -15.94 18.04 -0.35
C SER A 152 -17.24 18.49 -1.04
N ILE A 153 -17.64 17.82 -2.12
CA ILE A 153 -18.89 18.07 -2.84
C ILE A 153 -20.11 17.90 -1.93
N LEU A 154 -20.09 16.87 -1.07
CA LEU A 154 -21.16 16.59 -0.11
C LEU A 154 -21.14 17.51 1.13
N LYS A 155 -20.18 18.44 1.22
CA LYS A 155 -19.97 19.33 2.39
C LYS A 155 -19.86 18.56 3.71
N LYS A 156 -19.31 17.33 3.68
CA LYS A 156 -19.09 16.48 4.87
C LYS A 156 -17.74 16.73 5.56
N GLY A 157 -16.95 17.65 5.01
CA GLY A 157 -15.62 18.01 5.51
C GLY A 157 -14.52 17.08 5.00
N ASP A 158 -13.29 17.34 5.45
CA ASP A 158 -12.10 16.63 4.97
C ASP A 158 -11.90 15.27 5.69
N PRO A 159 -11.79 14.14 4.96
CA PRO A 159 -11.57 12.81 5.57
C PRO A 159 -10.27 12.68 6.36
N ARG A 160 -9.31 13.59 6.18
CA ARG A 160 -7.99 13.56 6.83
C ARG A 160 -8.02 14.11 8.25
N ASN A 161 -9.09 14.82 8.61
CA ASN A 161 -9.28 15.40 9.93
C ASN A 161 -10.17 14.56 10.84
N ARG A 162 -10.60 13.36 10.39
CA ARG A 162 -11.50 12.47 11.13
C ARG A 162 -11.00 11.03 11.14
N PHE A 163 -11.43 10.26 12.14
CA PHE A 163 -11.18 8.82 12.27
C PHE A 163 -9.69 8.47 12.10
N SER A 164 -9.36 7.55 11.19
CA SER A 164 -7.98 7.13 10.90
C SER A 164 -7.09 8.23 10.29
N GLY A 165 -7.68 9.33 9.83
CA GLY A 165 -6.99 10.42 9.13
C GLY A 165 -6.52 10.09 7.70
N ASN A 166 -6.99 8.97 7.12
CA ASN A 166 -6.67 8.59 5.74
C ASN A 166 -7.81 8.93 4.78
N ALA A 167 -7.47 9.47 3.59
CA ALA A 167 -8.45 9.75 2.54
C ALA A 167 -8.73 8.48 1.71
N GLY A 168 -9.49 7.55 2.29
CA GLY A 168 -9.87 6.29 1.63
C GLY A 168 -11.31 5.88 1.89
N THR A 169 -11.77 4.84 1.19
CA THR A 169 -13.14 4.32 1.20
C THR A 169 -13.71 4.09 2.59
N THR A 170 -12.93 3.55 3.53
CA THR A 170 -13.38 3.29 4.90
C THR A 170 -13.77 4.57 5.65
N ASN A 171 -13.05 5.67 5.44
CA ASN A 171 -13.42 6.94 6.05
C ASN A 171 -14.66 7.54 5.37
N VAL A 172 -14.82 7.37 4.05
CA VAL A 172 -16.04 7.77 3.33
C VAL A 172 -17.25 7.01 3.86
N TYR A 173 -17.11 5.70 4.09
CA TYR A 173 -18.16 4.87 4.71
C TYR A 173 -18.61 5.44 6.05
N ARG A 174 -17.65 5.82 6.91
CA ARG A 174 -17.96 6.40 8.24
C ARG A 174 -18.56 7.81 8.16
N MET A 175 -18.21 8.62 7.16
CA MET A 175 -18.65 10.02 7.05
C MET A 175 -19.93 10.23 6.26
N ALA A 176 -20.15 9.42 5.22
CA ALA A 176 -21.21 9.62 4.23
C ALA A 176 -22.07 8.36 4.02
N GLY A 177 -21.69 7.20 4.56
CA GLY A 177 -22.45 5.96 4.46
C GLY A 177 -22.02 5.05 3.30
N PRO A 178 -22.67 3.87 3.17
CA PRO A 178 -22.25 2.80 2.26
C PRO A 178 -22.36 3.17 0.79
N PHE A 179 -23.41 3.89 0.39
CA PHE A 179 -23.62 4.30 -0.99
C PHE A 179 -22.42 5.10 -1.54
N TRP A 180 -21.99 6.13 -0.81
CA TRP A 180 -20.86 6.97 -1.20
C TRP A 180 -19.51 6.24 -1.11
N ALA A 181 -19.36 5.32 -0.15
CA ALA A 181 -18.18 4.48 -0.07
C ALA A 181 -18.04 3.57 -1.29
N VAL A 182 -19.13 2.92 -1.72
CA VAL A 182 -19.16 2.10 -2.93
C VAL A 182 -18.89 2.96 -4.17
N ALA A 183 -19.49 4.15 -4.27
CA ALA A 183 -19.23 5.06 -5.38
C ALA A 183 -17.73 5.44 -5.49
N VAL A 184 -17.10 5.82 -4.38
CA VAL A 184 -15.65 6.14 -4.35
C VAL A 184 -14.80 4.91 -4.69
N LEU A 185 -15.17 3.74 -4.17
CA LEU A 185 -14.48 2.49 -4.49
C LEU A 185 -14.53 2.17 -5.98
N LEU A 186 -15.70 2.31 -6.60
CA LEU A 186 -15.90 2.08 -8.03
C LEU A 186 -15.12 3.09 -8.87
N LEU A 187 -15.05 4.36 -8.45
CA LEU A 187 -14.24 5.38 -9.13
C LEU A 187 -12.75 5.06 -9.06
N ASP A 188 -12.25 4.67 -7.88
CA ASP A 188 -10.84 4.31 -7.69
C ASP A 188 -10.47 3.06 -8.50
N VAL A 189 -11.29 2.01 -8.44
CA VAL A 189 -11.09 0.77 -9.20
C VAL A 189 -11.24 1.03 -10.71
N GLY A 190 -12.26 1.75 -11.13
CA GLY A 190 -12.51 2.06 -12.54
C GLY A 190 -11.37 2.86 -13.17
N ARG A 191 -10.86 3.89 -12.48
CA ARG A 191 -9.66 4.63 -12.91
C ARG A 191 -8.45 3.70 -13.02
N ALA A 192 -8.26 2.81 -12.04
CA ALA A 192 -7.14 1.89 -12.03
C ALA A 192 -7.20 0.86 -13.18
N VAL A 193 -8.39 0.33 -13.46
CA VAL A 193 -8.64 -0.54 -14.62
C VAL A 193 -8.35 0.20 -15.93
N ALA A 194 -8.80 1.45 -16.07
CA ALA A 194 -8.51 2.25 -17.25
C ALA A 194 -7.00 2.44 -17.44
N VAL A 195 -6.26 2.74 -16.37
CA VAL A 195 -4.79 2.85 -16.42
C VAL A 195 -4.13 1.54 -16.83
N ALA A 196 -4.58 0.39 -16.32
CA ALA A 196 -4.05 -0.91 -16.72
C ALA A 196 -4.30 -1.20 -18.20
N VAL A 197 -5.55 -1.02 -18.67
CA VAL A 197 -5.94 -1.26 -20.06
C VAL A 197 -5.16 -0.35 -21.00
N LEU A 198 -5.13 0.96 -20.74
CA LEU A 198 -4.36 1.91 -21.54
C LEU A 198 -2.87 1.57 -21.53
N GLY A 199 -2.33 1.20 -20.37
CA GLY A 199 -0.94 0.74 -20.25
C GLY A 199 -0.65 -0.43 -21.19
N THR A 200 -1.50 -1.46 -21.20
CA THR A 200 -1.32 -2.63 -22.08
C THR A 200 -1.50 -2.33 -23.57
N MET A 201 -2.22 -1.25 -23.91
CA MET A 201 -2.41 -0.82 -25.31
C MET A 201 -1.24 0.03 -25.84
N PHE A 202 -0.63 0.84 -24.99
CA PHE A 202 0.37 1.85 -25.40
C PHE A 202 1.80 1.55 -24.97
N LEU A 203 2.01 0.61 -24.05
CA LEU A 203 3.34 0.25 -23.55
C LEU A 203 3.58 -1.26 -23.67
N PRO A 204 4.84 -1.69 -23.85
CA PRO A 204 5.22 -3.09 -23.67
C PRO A 204 4.84 -3.58 -22.27
N MET A 205 4.42 -4.85 -22.16
CA MET A 205 3.97 -5.42 -20.88
C MET A 205 5.01 -5.31 -19.76
N ALA A 206 6.31 -5.33 -20.10
CA ALA A 206 7.41 -5.14 -19.14
C ALA A 206 7.47 -3.72 -18.53
N GLN A 207 6.77 -2.74 -19.10
CA GLN A 207 6.71 -1.36 -18.62
C GLN A 207 5.42 -1.06 -17.85
N VAL A 208 4.36 -1.83 -18.07
CA VAL A 208 3.03 -1.58 -17.48
C VAL A 208 3.04 -1.52 -15.95
N PRO A 209 3.76 -2.40 -15.20
CA PRO A 209 3.82 -2.32 -13.74
C PRO A 209 4.33 -0.99 -13.16
N TRP A 210 5.10 -0.21 -13.92
CA TRP A 210 5.51 1.14 -13.50
C TRP A 210 4.33 2.10 -13.41
N LEU A 211 3.29 1.90 -14.23
CA LEU A 211 2.04 2.66 -14.12
C LEU A 211 1.29 2.29 -12.84
N GLY A 212 1.34 1.02 -12.43
CA GLY A 212 0.78 0.58 -11.15
C GLY A 212 1.43 1.28 -9.96
N LEU A 213 2.77 1.36 -9.99
CA LEU A 213 3.53 2.12 -9.00
C LEU A 213 3.14 3.61 -9.00
N ALA A 214 3.09 4.24 -10.17
CA ALA A 214 2.73 5.65 -10.33
C ALA A 214 1.31 5.93 -9.83
N LEU A 215 0.36 5.04 -10.13
CA LEU A 215 -1.04 5.11 -9.72
C LEU A 215 -1.16 5.06 -8.19
N VAL A 216 -0.49 4.11 -7.55
CA VAL A 216 -0.51 3.98 -6.08
C VAL A 216 0.22 5.15 -5.43
N ALA A 217 1.34 5.61 -6.00
CA ALA A 217 2.07 6.77 -5.52
C ALA A 217 1.26 8.06 -5.60
N GLY A 218 0.58 8.33 -6.71
CA GLY A 218 -0.27 9.51 -6.86
C GLY A 218 -1.49 9.46 -5.96
N ASN A 219 -2.11 8.28 -5.77
CA ASN A 219 -3.22 8.15 -4.83
C ASN A 219 -2.82 8.40 -3.37
N ARG A 220 -1.59 8.01 -3.01
CA ARG A 220 -1.07 8.15 -1.65
C ARG A 220 -0.51 9.53 -1.36
N TYR A 221 0.26 10.06 -2.30
CA TYR A 221 0.88 11.37 -2.22
C TYR A 221 0.29 12.27 -3.32
N PRO A 222 -1.01 12.60 -3.24
CA PRO A 222 -1.68 13.40 -4.24
C PRO A 222 -1.15 14.83 -4.24
N CYS A 223 -0.52 15.26 -5.33
CA CYS A 223 0.05 16.61 -5.43
C CYS A 223 -1.02 17.71 -5.30
N PHE A 224 -2.23 17.46 -5.82
CA PHE A 224 -3.36 18.40 -5.73
C PHE A 224 -4.01 18.48 -4.34
N HIS A 225 -3.65 17.57 -3.43
CA HIS A 225 -4.25 17.49 -2.10
C HIS A 225 -3.17 17.52 -1.00
N GLY A 226 -2.09 18.29 -1.21
CA GLY A 226 -1.04 18.49 -0.20
C GLY A 226 -0.31 17.20 0.21
N PHE A 227 -0.17 16.25 -0.72
CA PHE A 227 0.56 14.99 -0.55
C PHE A 227 0.05 14.09 0.60
N ARG A 228 -1.21 14.26 1.01
CA ARG A 228 -1.86 13.45 2.05
C ARG A 228 -3.09 12.76 1.48
N GLY A 229 -2.92 11.52 1.04
CA GLY A 229 -3.96 10.74 0.35
C GLY A 229 -4.40 9.48 1.09
N GLY A 230 -4.73 8.46 0.30
CA GLY A 230 -5.20 7.15 0.77
C GLY A 230 -4.09 6.10 0.79
N LYS A 231 -4.43 4.87 1.20
CA LYS A 231 -3.46 3.76 1.28
C LYS A 231 -3.18 3.04 -0.05
N GLY A 232 -3.99 3.31 -1.08
CA GLY A 232 -3.78 2.76 -2.44
C GLY A 232 -4.29 1.34 -2.68
N VAL A 233 -4.92 0.69 -1.69
CA VAL A 233 -5.39 -0.70 -1.81
C VAL A 233 -6.43 -0.88 -2.91
N ALA A 234 -7.44 -0.01 -2.98
CA ALA A 234 -8.48 -0.07 -4.02
C ALA A 234 -7.92 0.20 -5.43
N ALA A 235 -7.01 1.17 -5.55
CA ALA A 235 -6.32 1.45 -6.80
C ALA A 235 -5.48 0.26 -7.27
N TYR A 236 -4.76 -0.39 -6.34
CA TYR A 236 -3.97 -1.57 -6.68
C TYR A 236 -4.84 -2.77 -7.06
N LEU A 237 -5.97 -2.97 -6.37
CA LEU A 237 -6.96 -4.01 -6.72
C LEU A 237 -7.46 -3.85 -8.16
N GLY A 238 -7.85 -2.63 -8.56
CA GLY A 238 -8.32 -2.41 -9.92
C GLY A 238 -7.23 -2.57 -10.98
N PHE A 239 -6.01 -2.10 -10.69
CA PHE A 239 -4.90 -2.16 -11.63
C PHE A 239 -4.38 -3.59 -11.82
N ALA A 240 -3.92 -4.24 -10.75
CA ALA A 240 -3.40 -5.61 -10.81
C ALA A 240 -4.50 -6.61 -11.20
N GLY A 241 -5.74 -6.37 -10.76
CA GLY A 241 -6.87 -7.23 -11.12
C GLY A 241 -7.25 -7.16 -12.59
N ALA A 242 -7.06 -6.02 -13.26
CA ALA A 242 -7.25 -5.91 -14.71
C ALA A 242 -6.15 -6.68 -15.47
N LEU A 243 -4.92 -6.69 -14.97
CA LEU A 243 -3.81 -7.42 -15.58
C LEU A 243 -3.90 -8.93 -15.36
N ALA A 244 -4.40 -9.35 -14.20
CA ALA A 244 -4.57 -10.75 -13.82
C ALA A 244 -5.93 -11.00 -13.16
N PRO A 245 -7.01 -11.20 -13.94
CA PRO A 245 -8.36 -11.40 -13.40
C PRO A 245 -8.48 -12.62 -12.47
N TRP A 246 -7.75 -13.70 -12.76
CA TRP A 246 -7.70 -14.88 -11.90
C TRP A 246 -7.11 -14.55 -10.51
N ALA A 247 -6.12 -13.68 -10.47
CA ALA A 247 -5.49 -13.23 -9.23
C ALA A 247 -6.43 -12.32 -8.44
N ALA A 248 -7.25 -11.50 -9.11
CA ALA A 248 -8.29 -10.72 -8.44
C ALA A 248 -9.34 -11.61 -7.77
N ALA A 249 -9.78 -12.69 -8.45
CA ALA A 249 -10.72 -13.65 -7.87
C ALA A 249 -10.12 -14.35 -6.64
N LEU A 250 -8.86 -14.80 -6.73
CA LEU A 250 -8.13 -15.37 -5.59
C LEU A 250 -7.96 -14.35 -4.46
N ALA A 251 -7.60 -13.12 -4.79
CA ALA A 251 -7.38 -12.04 -3.83
C ALA A 251 -8.69 -11.70 -3.07
N ALA A 252 -9.83 -11.68 -3.75
CA ALA A 252 -11.14 -11.51 -3.14
C ALA A 252 -11.48 -12.69 -2.21
N ALA A 253 -11.25 -13.94 -2.65
CA ALA A 253 -11.48 -15.13 -1.84
C ALA A 253 -10.61 -15.14 -0.58
N LEU A 254 -9.31 -14.82 -0.70
CA LEU A 254 -8.39 -14.69 0.43
C LEU A 254 -8.79 -13.57 1.38
N TRP A 255 -9.20 -12.42 0.83
CA TRP A 255 -9.67 -11.31 1.66
C TRP A 255 -10.87 -11.72 2.51
N VAL A 256 -11.89 -12.35 1.89
CA VAL A 256 -13.09 -12.82 2.60
C VAL A 256 -12.74 -13.89 3.63
N ALA A 257 -11.92 -14.89 3.28
CA ALA A 257 -11.54 -15.96 4.18
C ALA A 257 -10.76 -15.43 5.40
N VAL A 258 -9.75 -14.59 5.19
CA VAL A 258 -8.96 -14.02 6.28
C VAL A 258 -9.79 -13.04 7.11
N PHE A 259 -10.64 -12.23 6.49
CA PHE A 259 -11.54 -11.35 7.20
C PHE A 259 -12.53 -12.14 8.07
N ALA A 260 -13.08 -13.25 7.59
CA ALA A 260 -14.00 -14.09 8.36
C ALA A 260 -13.35 -14.66 9.63
N LEU A 261 -12.06 -15.05 9.54
CA LEU A 261 -11.29 -15.63 10.64
C LEU A 261 -10.78 -14.58 11.63
N VAL A 262 -10.17 -13.50 11.14
CA VAL A 262 -9.42 -12.53 11.97
C VAL A 262 -10.27 -11.31 12.33
N ARG A 263 -11.30 -11.00 11.55
CA ARG A 263 -12.16 -9.80 11.69
C ARG A 263 -11.39 -8.49 11.69
N VAL A 264 -10.20 -8.47 11.07
CA VAL A 264 -9.38 -7.26 10.91
C VAL A 264 -9.18 -6.96 9.41
N PRO A 265 -9.86 -5.95 8.84
CA PRO A 265 -9.88 -5.68 7.39
C PRO A 265 -8.49 -5.43 6.77
N PHE A 266 -7.59 -4.78 7.52
CA PHE A 266 -6.27 -4.47 6.97
C PHE A 266 -5.35 -5.70 6.90
N VAL A 267 -5.52 -6.67 7.81
CA VAL A 267 -4.78 -7.94 7.76
C VAL A 267 -5.22 -8.73 6.53
N ALA A 268 -6.52 -8.84 6.29
CA ALA A 268 -7.07 -9.44 5.08
C ALA A 268 -6.54 -8.76 3.79
N SER A 269 -6.32 -7.44 3.85
CA SER A 269 -5.77 -6.68 2.72
C SER A 269 -4.34 -7.08 2.36
N PHE A 270 -3.51 -7.56 3.30
CA PHE A 270 -2.15 -8.02 2.99
C PHE A 270 -2.13 -9.30 2.17
N PHE A 271 -3.01 -10.26 2.47
CA PHE A 271 -3.15 -11.49 1.68
C PHE A 271 -3.69 -11.20 0.28
N MET A 272 -4.65 -10.27 0.18
CA MET A 272 -5.15 -9.77 -1.09
C MET A 272 -4.03 -9.13 -1.93
N ILE A 273 -3.22 -8.24 -1.34
CA ILE A 273 -2.10 -7.59 -2.02
C ILE A 273 -1.07 -8.62 -2.48
N ALA A 274 -0.76 -9.64 -1.66
CA ALA A 274 0.17 -10.70 -2.04
C ALA A 274 -0.31 -11.46 -3.29
N ALA A 275 -1.57 -11.88 -3.32
CA ALA A 275 -2.14 -12.57 -4.48
C ALA A 275 -2.14 -11.70 -5.74
N LEU A 276 -2.51 -10.42 -5.62
CA LEU A 276 -2.47 -9.46 -6.73
C LEU A 276 -1.05 -9.23 -7.26
N ALA A 277 -0.07 -9.07 -6.37
CA ALA A 277 1.33 -8.90 -6.74
C ALA A 277 1.90 -10.12 -7.46
N THR A 278 1.54 -11.33 -7.01
CA THR A 278 1.90 -12.56 -7.74
C THR A 278 1.25 -12.59 -9.13
N GLY A 279 -0.04 -12.26 -9.23
CA GLY A 279 -0.74 -12.20 -10.51
C GLY A 279 -0.13 -11.20 -11.49
N GLU A 280 0.12 -9.98 -11.04
CA GLU A 280 0.75 -8.91 -11.83
C GLU A 280 2.17 -9.30 -12.28
N GLY A 281 2.99 -9.84 -11.37
CA GLY A 281 4.35 -10.27 -11.69
C GLY A 281 4.40 -11.39 -12.73
N LEU A 282 3.47 -12.35 -12.64
CA LEU A 282 3.33 -13.42 -13.63
C LEU A 282 2.85 -12.88 -14.99
N ALA A 283 1.87 -11.96 -14.99
CA ALA A 283 1.39 -11.32 -16.21
C ALA A 283 2.49 -10.51 -16.92
N ALA A 284 3.43 -9.94 -16.16
CA ALA A 284 4.55 -9.16 -16.70
C ALA A 284 5.78 -10.01 -17.12
N GLY A 285 5.67 -11.34 -17.10
CA GLY A 285 6.71 -12.25 -17.62
C GLY A 285 7.92 -12.45 -16.70
N GLY A 286 7.84 -12.06 -15.42
CA GLY A 286 8.85 -12.41 -14.41
C GLY A 286 10.24 -11.78 -14.58
N SER A 287 10.39 -10.78 -15.45
CA SER A 287 11.67 -10.07 -15.62
C SER A 287 11.94 -9.11 -14.45
N ALA A 288 13.23 -8.79 -14.21
CA ALA A 288 13.67 -8.02 -13.04
C ALA A 288 13.05 -6.62 -12.94
N GLY A 289 12.83 -5.94 -14.08
CA GLY A 289 12.23 -4.60 -14.13
C GLY A 289 10.80 -4.54 -13.58
N PRO A 290 9.84 -5.27 -14.18
CA PRO A 290 8.51 -5.50 -13.62
C PRO A 290 8.52 -5.93 -12.17
N ALA A 291 9.34 -6.93 -11.81
CA ALA A 291 9.40 -7.45 -10.45
C ALA A 291 9.76 -6.35 -9.43
N PHE A 292 10.68 -5.46 -9.79
CA PHE A 292 11.03 -4.30 -8.97
C PHE A 292 9.85 -3.33 -8.83
N ALA A 293 9.15 -2.98 -9.92
CA ALA A 293 8.01 -2.08 -9.87
C ALA A 293 6.85 -2.64 -9.01
N VAL A 294 6.53 -3.93 -9.14
CA VAL A 294 5.55 -4.62 -8.31
C VAL A 294 5.97 -4.61 -6.84
N THR A 295 7.22 -4.98 -6.55
CA THR A 295 7.75 -5.00 -5.19
C THR A 295 7.74 -3.62 -4.55
N ALA A 296 8.15 -2.59 -5.28
CA ALA A 296 8.08 -1.19 -4.83
C ALA A 296 6.64 -0.76 -4.54
N THR A 297 5.68 -1.17 -5.37
CA THR A 297 4.25 -0.90 -5.17
C THR A 297 3.73 -1.56 -3.89
N VAL A 298 4.07 -2.83 -3.67
CA VAL A 298 3.71 -3.54 -2.43
C VAL A 298 4.31 -2.85 -1.21
N ILE A 299 5.61 -2.53 -1.22
CA ILE A 299 6.29 -1.82 -0.13
C ILE A 299 5.60 -0.50 0.17
N LEU A 300 5.24 0.26 -0.87
CA LEU A 300 4.55 1.54 -0.72
C LEU A 300 3.18 1.39 -0.05
N ILE A 301 2.41 0.36 -0.39
CA ILE A 301 1.12 0.06 0.26
C ILE A 301 1.33 -0.38 1.71
N LEU A 302 2.30 -1.26 1.97
CA LEU A 302 2.64 -1.75 3.31
C LEU A 302 3.07 -0.61 4.24
N ALA A 303 3.91 0.31 3.75
CA ALA A 303 4.28 1.53 4.47
C ALA A 303 3.06 2.40 4.82
N GLY A 304 1.92 2.24 4.12
CA GLY A 304 0.63 2.90 4.43
C GLY A 304 -0.11 2.36 5.60
N HIS A 305 0.21 1.13 5.94
CA HIS A 305 -0.37 0.43 7.05
C HIS A 305 0.50 0.54 8.29
N TRP A 306 1.60 1.29 8.29
CA TRP A 306 2.50 1.37 9.45
C TRP A 306 1.79 1.77 10.74
N ARG A 307 0.85 2.74 10.71
CA ARG A 307 0.04 3.09 11.89
C ARG A 307 -0.78 1.89 12.37
N ASN A 308 -1.49 1.21 11.47
CA ASN A 308 -2.26 0.00 11.78
C ASN A 308 -1.41 -1.13 12.33
N ILE A 309 -0.21 -1.36 11.78
CA ILE A 309 0.74 -2.37 12.24
C ILE A 309 1.24 -2.02 13.65
N ARG A 310 1.58 -0.75 13.88
CA ARG A 310 2.02 -0.26 15.19
C ARG A 310 0.93 -0.38 16.25
N ASP A 311 -0.32 -0.14 15.88
CA ASP A 311 -1.46 -0.20 16.81
C ASP A 311 -1.72 -1.63 17.29
N ILE A 312 -1.66 -2.63 16.38
CA ILE A 312 -1.72 -4.06 16.76
C ILE A 312 -0.55 -4.44 17.66
N GLY A 313 0.68 -4.00 17.34
CA GLY A 313 1.86 -4.31 18.16
C GLY A 313 1.76 -3.77 19.61
N LYS A 314 0.88 -2.81 19.86
CA LYS A 314 0.59 -2.25 21.19
C LYS A 314 -0.63 -2.89 21.88
N GLY A 315 -1.23 -3.92 21.28
CA GLY A 315 -2.43 -4.56 21.81
C GLY A 315 -3.74 -3.78 21.60
N HIS A 316 -3.72 -2.67 20.87
CA HIS A 316 -4.95 -2.00 20.47
C HIS A 316 -5.62 -2.84 19.37
N LYS A 317 -6.84 -3.31 19.63
CA LYS A 317 -7.64 -3.97 18.60
C LYS A 317 -7.77 -3.01 17.42
N ALA A 318 -7.28 -3.45 16.27
CA ALA A 318 -7.41 -2.74 15.02
C ALA A 318 -8.87 -2.31 14.82
N GLU A 319 -9.04 -1.04 14.47
CA GLU A 319 -10.27 -0.26 14.47
C GLU A 319 -11.44 -0.91 13.69
N VAL A 320 -12.08 -1.90 14.33
CA VAL A 320 -13.44 -2.38 14.08
C VAL A 320 -14.35 -2.04 15.27
N SER A 321 -13.76 -1.68 16.42
CA SER A 321 -14.48 -1.31 17.65
C SER A 321 -15.22 0.03 17.60
N THR A 322 -14.94 0.91 16.64
CA THR A 322 -15.68 2.19 16.54
C THR A 322 -17.07 2.03 15.93
N ILE A 323 -17.34 0.93 15.21
CA ILE A 323 -18.66 0.68 14.63
C ILE A 323 -19.68 0.39 15.74
N GLU A 324 -19.28 -0.33 16.80
CA GLU A 324 -20.16 -0.63 17.94
C GLU A 324 -20.25 0.52 18.97
N SER A 325 -19.19 1.33 19.13
CA SER A 325 -19.23 2.41 20.13
C SER A 325 -20.06 3.62 19.70
N GLU A 326 -20.27 3.85 18.40
CA GLU A 326 -21.12 4.94 17.90
C GLU A 326 -22.56 4.50 17.61
N THR A 327 -22.80 3.23 17.23
CA THR A 327 -24.17 2.70 17.11
C THR A 327 -24.86 2.45 18.45
N GLY A 328 -24.10 2.35 19.55
CA GLY A 328 -24.65 2.34 20.91
C GLY A 328 -25.06 3.71 21.47
N LYS A 329 -24.88 4.82 20.74
CA LYS A 329 -25.20 6.19 21.20
C LYS A 329 -26.35 6.88 20.49
N THR A 330 -26.96 6.26 19.48
CA THR A 330 -28.25 6.71 18.95
C THR A 330 -29.37 5.94 19.65
N GLY A 331 -29.68 6.35 20.88
CA GLY A 331 -30.96 6.03 21.50
C GLY A 331 -32.10 6.67 20.68
N PRO A 332 -33.34 6.16 20.80
CA PRO A 332 -34.47 6.70 20.06
C PRO A 332 -34.75 8.12 20.56
N GLU A 333 -34.45 9.15 19.76
CA GLU A 333 -35.10 10.43 19.94
C GLU A 333 -36.53 10.29 19.47
N ALA A 334 -37.41 10.24 20.46
CA ALA A 334 -38.84 10.45 20.31
C ALA A 334 -39.10 11.84 19.72
N GLY A 335 -40.01 11.89 18.75
CA GLY A 335 -40.61 13.08 18.17
C GLY A 335 -41.82 12.68 17.36
#